data_AF-A0A2D4HD16-F1
#
_entry.id   AF-A0A2D4HD16-F1
#
_cell.length_a   1.000
_cell.length_b   1.000
_cell.length_c   1.000
_cell.angle_alpha   90.00
_cell.angle_beta   90.00
_cell.angle_gamma   90.00
#
_symmetry.space_group_name_H-M   'P 1'
#
loop_
_entity.id
_entity.type
_entity.pdbx_description
1 polymer ?
#
loop_
_entity_poly.entity_id
_entity_poly.type
_entity_poly.pdbx_seq_one_letter_code
_entity_poly.pdbx_strand_id
1 'polypeptide(L)'
;IPCIYFILFEYIYYSALLSNYRPVSNLHFVAKVVESVVVRQMPQYLEEAAYLDPFQSGFRSGYCTETVDHLWRARDRGYSSVLVLLDLSVAFDTIDHSILLQ
;
A
#
# COMPACT_ATOMS: atom_id res chain seq x y z
N ILE A 1 -28.35 -25.65 15.65
CA ILE A 1 -28.31 -24.97 14.33
C ILE A 1 -27.73 -23.55 14.44
N PRO A 2 -28.19 -22.63 15.31
CA PRO A 2 -27.59 -21.28 15.40
C PRO A 2 -26.15 -21.26 15.96
N CYS A 3 -25.81 -22.16 16.90
CA CYS A 3 -24.45 -22.19 17.48
C CYS A 3 -23.36 -22.66 16.50
N ILE A 4 -23.71 -23.51 15.52
CA ILE A 4 -22.74 -23.99 14.51
C ILE A 4 -22.39 -22.85 13.54
N TYR A 5 -23.39 -22.05 13.14
CA TYR A 5 -23.14 -20.85 12.33
C TYR A 5 -22.29 -19.82 13.07
N PHE A 6 -22.52 -19.63 14.38
CA PHE A 6 -21.71 -18.71 15.19
C PHE A 6 -20.24 -19.16 15.27
N ILE A 7 -19.98 -20.44 15.56
CA ILE A 7 -18.62 -20.99 15.63
C ILE A 7 -17.93 -20.96 14.25
N LEU A 8 -18.64 -21.29 13.17
CA LEU A 8 -18.07 -21.22 11.82
C LEU A 8 -17.77 -19.77 11.41
N PHE A 9 -18.63 -18.82 11.76
CA PHE A 9 -18.40 -17.40 11.48
C PHE A 9 -17.18 -16.88 12.26
N GLU A 10 -17.06 -17.22 13.53
CA GLU A 10 -15.93 -16.83 14.38
C GLU A 10 -14.62 -17.50 13.92
N TYR A 11 -14.66 -18.77 13.50
CA TYR A 11 -13.50 -19.48 12.94
C TYR A 11 -13.04 -18.90 11.59
N ILE A 12 -13.98 -18.59 10.69
CA ILE A 12 -13.67 -17.96 9.40
C ILE A 12 -13.11 -16.56 9.63
N TYR A 13 -13.71 -15.77 10.54
CA TYR A 13 -13.23 -14.44 10.89
C TYR A 13 -11.84 -14.49 11.53
N TYR A 14 -11.57 -15.44 12.43
CA TYR A 14 -10.28 -15.61 13.07
C TYR A 14 -9.19 -16.07 12.07
N SER A 15 -9.54 -16.95 11.15
CA SER A 15 -8.64 -17.37 10.05
C SER A 15 -8.33 -16.21 9.09
N ALA A 16 -9.34 -15.39 8.76
CA ALA A 16 -9.15 -14.17 7.99
C ALA A 16 -8.28 -13.14 8.74
N LEU A 17 -8.41 -13.03 10.06
CA LEU A 17 -7.59 -12.14 10.87
C LEU A 17 -6.12 -12.58 10.88
N LEU A 18 -5.86 -13.88 11.04
CA LEU A 18 -4.49 -14.42 11.03
C LEU A 18 -3.82 -14.26 9.65
N SER A 19 -4.58 -14.44 8.56
CA SER A 19 -4.06 -14.30 7.19
C SER A 19 -3.74 -12.84 6.80
N ASN A 20 -4.28 -11.85 7.50
CA ASN A 20 -3.99 -10.43 7.28
C ASN A 20 -2.91 -9.86 8.21
N TYR A 21 -2.30 -10.68 9.07
CA TYR A 21 -1.25 -10.22 9.95
C TYR A 21 0.04 -9.95 9.16
N ARG A 22 0.49 -8.69 9.12
CA ARG A 22 1.81 -8.33 8.56
C ARG A 22 2.85 -8.31 9.68
N PRO A 23 3.80 -9.27 9.73
CA PRO A 23 4.84 -9.26 10.74
C PRO A 23 5.74 -8.03 10.55
N VAL A 24 5.89 -7.22 11.61
CA VAL A 24 6.81 -6.08 11.61
C VAL A 24 8.19 -6.57 12.06
N SER A 25 9.19 -6.42 11.18
CA SER A 25 10.56 -6.84 11.48
C SER A 25 11.24 -5.84 12.42
N ASN A 26 11.76 -6.32 13.55
CA ASN A 26 12.61 -5.52 14.42
C ASN A 26 14.05 -5.52 13.90
N LEU A 27 14.34 -4.63 12.95
CA LEU A 27 15.64 -4.55 12.29
C LEU A 27 16.78 -4.12 13.24
N HIS A 28 17.91 -4.81 13.15
CA HIS A 28 19.16 -4.40 13.83
C HIS A 28 19.63 -3.02 13.33
N PHE A 29 20.41 -2.32 14.16
CA PHE A 29 20.87 -0.95 13.89
C PHE A 29 21.50 -0.78 12.49
N VAL A 30 22.38 -1.70 12.09
CA VAL A 30 23.03 -1.66 10.76
C VAL A 30 22.02 -1.70 9.63
N ALA A 31 20.98 -2.51 9.76
CA ALA A 31 19.96 -2.64 8.74
C ALA A 31 19.09 -1.37 8.65
N LYS A 32 18.82 -0.69 9.77
CA LYS A 32 18.13 0.62 9.77
C LYS A 32 18.93 1.71 9.06
N VAL A 33 20.27 1.66 9.15
CA VAL A 33 21.14 2.59 8.42
C VAL A 33 21.03 2.35 6.92
N VAL A 34 21.11 1.09 6.47
CA VAL A 34 20.94 0.73 5.06
C VAL A 34 19.56 1.14 4.55
N GLU A 35 18.51 0.83 5.30
CA GLU A 35 17.13 1.24 5.00
C GLU A 35 17.02 2.76 4.84
N SER A 36 17.63 3.54 5.74
CA SER A 36 17.62 5.00 5.66
C SER A 36 18.28 5.54 4.40
N VAL A 37 19.35 4.91 3.92
CA VAL A 37 19.99 5.29 2.65
C VAL A 37 19.07 4.98 1.47
N VAL A 38 18.49 3.77 1.43
CA VAL A 38 17.57 3.35 0.37
C VAL A 38 16.34 4.26 0.31
N VAL A 39 15.72 4.58 1.45
CA VAL A 39 14.56 5.47 1.55
C VAL A 39 14.85 6.86 0.97
N ARG A 40 16.10 7.33 1.01
CA ARG A 40 16.49 8.62 0.43
C ARG A 40 16.75 8.53 -1.07
N GLN A 41 17.36 7.45 -1.53
CA GLN A 41 17.76 7.27 -2.94
C GLN A 41 16.59 6.88 -3.85
N MET A 42 15.69 6.00 -3.38
CA MET A 42 14.61 5.43 -4.20
C MET A 42 13.65 6.49 -4.77
N PRO A 43 13.13 7.44 -3.97
CA PRO A 43 12.23 8.48 -4.48
C PRO A 43 12.91 9.39 -5.51
N GLN A 44 14.18 9.71 -5.30
CA GLN A 44 14.96 10.55 -6.23
C GLN A 44 15.09 9.88 -7.59
N TYR A 45 15.43 8.60 -7.61
CA TYR A 45 15.52 7.82 -8.85
C TYR A 45 14.18 7.73 -9.59
N LEU A 46 13.09 7.49 -8.85
CA LEU A 46 11.74 7.37 -9.43
C LEU A 46 11.24 8.70 -10.01
N GLU A 47 11.60 9.82 -9.38
CA GLU A 47 11.27 11.17 -9.87
C GLU A 47 12.11 11.57 -11.09
N GLU A 48 13.42 11.31 -11.06
CA GLU A 48 14.34 11.61 -12.18
C GLU A 48 14.00 10.79 -13.44
N ALA A 49 13.62 9.52 -13.26
CA ALA A 49 13.23 8.64 -14.36
C ALA A 49 11.75 8.82 -14.79
N ALA A 50 10.99 9.69 -14.11
CA ALA A 50 9.57 9.93 -14.37
C ALA A 50 8.68 8.66 -14.36
N TYR A 51 9.00 7.68 -13.52
CA TYR A 51 8.22 6.44 -13.38
C TYR A 51 6.96 6.59 -12.52
N LEU A 52 6.85 7.70 -11.76
CA LEU A 52 5.68 7.98 -10.94
C LEU A 52 4.54 8.53 -11.80
N ASP A 53 3.36 7.93 -11.67
CA ASP A 53 2.16 8.45 -12.30
C ASP A 53 1.82 9.85 -11.74
N PRO A 54 1.40 10.83 -12.58
CA PRO A 54 1.06 12.17 -12.13
C PRO A 54 -0.03 12.22 -11.04
N PHE A 55 -0.90 11.21 -10.97
CA PHE A 55 -1.98 11.10 -9.99
C PHE A 55 -1.61 10.21 -8.80
N GLN A 56 -0.41 9.63 -8.77
CA GLN A 56 0.08 8.87 -7.62
C GLN A 56 0.49 9.82 -6.49
N SER A 57 -0.27 9.78 -5.40
CA SER A 57 0.02 10.55 -4.18
C SER A 57 0.88 9.78 -3.16
N GLY A 58 0.84 8.44 -3.20
CA GLY A 58 1.61 7.59 -2.29
C GLY A 58 3.09 7.52 -2.66
N PHE A 59 3.96 7.44 -1.64
CA PHE A 59 5.42 7.30 -1.79
C PHE A 59 6.11 8.49 -2.50
N ARG A 60 5.50 9.68 -2.49
CA ARG A 60 6.07 10.89 -3.10
C ARG A 60 6.21 12.01 -2.06
N SER A 61 7.35 12.70 -2.08
CA SER A 61 7.60 13.81 -1.16
C SER A 61 6.65 14.98 -1.46
N GLY A 62 5.99 15.51 -0.42
CA GLY A 62 5.08 16.65 -0.55
C GLY A 62 3.68 16.33 -1.07
N TYR A 63 3.37 15.06 -1.33
CA TYR A 63 2.02 14.59 -1.65
C TYR A 63 1.45 13.86 -0.44
N CYS A 64 0.30 14.31 0.04
CA CYS A 64 -0.43 13.67 1.12
C CYS A 64 -1.67 12.99 0.55
N THR A 65 -2.31 12.11 1.33
CA THR A 65 -3.62 11.54 1.01
C THR A 65 -4.71 12.62 0.83
N GLU A 66 -4.44 13.84 1.29
CA GLU A 66 -5.26 15.03 1.06
C GLU A 66 -5.19 15.52 -0.40
N THR A 67 -4.13 15.21 -1.16
CA THR A 67 -3.99 15.58 -2.58
C THR A 67 -4.91 14.76 -3.49
N VAL A 68 -5.61 13.74 -2.96
CA VAL A 68 -6.72 13.03 -3.63
C VAL A 68 -7.97 13.93 -3.80
N ASP A 69 -7.85 15.21 -3.43
CA ASP A 69 -8.80 16.30 -3.68
C ASP A 69 -9.30 16.40 -5.14
N HIS A 70 -8.60 15.79 -6.10
CA HIS A 70 -9.08 15.69 -7.48
C HIS A 70 -10.45 15.00 -7.61
N LEU A 71 -10.72 13.98 -6.78
CA LEU A 71 -12.01 13.27 -6.81
C LEU A 71 -13.14 14.16 -6.26
N TRP A 72 -12.89 14.83 -5.14
CA TRP A 72 -13.84 15.74 -4.51
C TRP A 72 -14.14 16.95 -5.41
N ARG A 73 -13.10 17.56 -6.00
CA ARG A 73 -13.24 18.65 -6.97
C ARG A 73 -13.97 18.23 -8.24
N ALA A 74 -13.81 16.99 -8.72
CA ALA A 74 -14.55 16.50 -9.88
C ALA A 74 -16.04 16.38 -9.59
N ARG A 75 -16.38 15.87 -8.40
CA ARG A 75 -17.76 15.80 -7.91
C ARG A 75 -18.39 17.18 -7.75
N ASP A 76 -17.68 18.14 -7.16
CA ASP A 76 -18.16 19.52 -6.95
C ASP A 76 -18.42 20.27 -8.27
N ARG A 77 -17.69 19.89 -9.33
CA ARG A 77 -17.88 20.44 -10.70
C ARG A 77 -18.99 19.73 -11.49
N GLY A 78 -19.71 18.79 -10.88
CA GLY A 78 -20.82 18.07 -11.52
C GLY A 78 -20.40 16.90 -12.40
N TYR A 79 -19.13 16.48 -12.38
CA TYR A 79 -18.69 15.28 -13.09
C TYR A 79 -19.02 14.03 -12.29
N SER A 80 -19.49 12.98 -12.97
CA SER A 80 -19.62 11.66 -12.37
C SER A 80 -18.25 11.00 -12.28
N SER A 81 -17.79 10.73 -11.07
CA SER A 81 -16.51 10.09 -10.81
C SER A 81 -16.71 8.72 -10.17
N VAL A 82 -16.06 7.69 -10.73
CA VAL A 82 -16.05 6.33 -10.17
C VAL A 82 -14.73 6.12 -9.43
N LEU A 83 -14.80 5.75 -8.15
CA LEU A 83 -13.64 5.39 -7.34
C LEU A 83 -13.47 3.86 -7.36
N VAL A 84 -12.34 3.39 -7.88
CA VAL A 84 -11.96 1.97 -7.83
C VAL A 84 -10.87 1.83 -6.77
N LEU A 85 -11.18 1.09 -5.70
CA LEU A 85 -10.23 0.76 -4.65
C LEU A 85 -9.66 -0.63 -4.92
N LEU A 86 -8.39 -0.70 -5.29
CA LEU A 86 -7.65 -1.95 -5.45
C LEU A 86 -6.75 -2.15 -4.23
N ASP A 87 -6.96 -3.23 -3.49
CA ASP A 87 -6.05 -3.66 -2.43
C ASP A 87 -5.31 -4.92 -2.91
N LEU A 88 -3.99 -4.83 -3.04
CA LEU A 88 -3.15 -5.94 -3.46
C LEU A 88 -2.81 -6.79 -2.24
N SER A 89 -3.35 -8.02 -2.19
CA SER A 89 -3.01 -8.98 -1.16
C SER A 89 -1.50 -9.26 -1.20
N VAL A 90 -0.81 -8.94 -0.10
CA VAL A 90 0.61 -9.26 0.09
C VAL A 90 1.54 -8.70 -1.00
N ALA A 91 1.28 -7.45 -1.43
CA ALA A 91 2.01 -6.80 -2.53
C ALA A 91 3.54 -6.94 -2.46
N PHE A 92 4.14 -6.79 -1.28
CA PHE A 92 5.60 -6.90 -1.12
C PHE A 92 6.15 -8.32 -1.29
N ASP A 93 5.37 -9.35 -0.94
CA ASP A 93 5.80 -10.75 -1.11
C ASP A 93 5.54 -11.27 -2.54
N THR A 94 4.77 -10.52 -3.34
CA THR A 94 4.40 -10.90 -4.72
C THR A 94 5.29 -10.23 -5.77
N ILE A 95 6.19 -9.32 -5.38
CA ILE A 95 7.10 -8.64 -6.31
C ILE A 95 8.23 -9.60 -6.69
N ASP A 96 8.42 -9.80 -8.00
CA ASP A 96 9.54 -10.56 -8.52
C ASP A 96 10.87 -9.87 -8.16
N HIS A 97 11.67 -10.55 -7.34
CA HIS A 97 12.95 -10.03 -6.87
C HIS A 97 13.98 -9.88 -7.99
N SER A 98 13.83 -10.58 -9.12
CA SER A 98 14.71 -10.42 -10.28
C SER A 98 14.48 -9.09 -10.99
N ILE A 99 13.22 -8.63 -11.08
CA ILE A 99 12.87 -7.32 -11.66
C ILE A 99 13.29 -6.17 -10.74
N LEU A 100 13.22 -6.37 -9.42
CA LEU A 100 13.57 -5.34 -8.45
C LEU A 100 15.08 -5.10 -8.31
N LEU A 101 15.91 -6.09 -8.63
CA LEU A 101 17.38 -6.03 -8.52
C LEU A 101 18.09 -5.69 -9.85
N GLN A 102 17.34 -5.55 -10.95
CA GLN A 102 17.87 -5.24 -12.28
C GLN A 102 17.94 -3.74 -12.53
#